data_AF-A0A959W3S4-F1
#
_entry.id   AF-A0A959W3S4-F1
#
_cell.length_a   1.000
_cell.length_b   1.000
_cell.length_c   1.000
_cell.angle_alpha   90.00
_cell.angle_beta   90.00
_cell.angle_gamma   90.00
#
_symmetry.space_group_name_H-M   'P 1'
#
loop_
_entity.id
_entity.type
_entity.pdbx_description
1 polymer ?
#
loop_
_entity_poly.entity_id
_entity_poly.type
_entity_poly.pdbx_seq_one_letter_code
_entity_poly.pdbx_strand_id
1 'polypeptide(L)' 'MAEEATFRVKTGLAEMLKGGVIMDVVDADQAKIAEDAGACAVMALERVPADIRKDG' A
#
# COMPACT_ATOMS: atom_id res chain seq x y z
N MET A 1 -17.11 21.46 8.48
CA MET A 1 -16.39 21.81 7.25
C MET A 1 -15.38 20.71 6.98
N ALA A 2 -15.60 19.89 5.96
CA ALA A 2 -14.60 19.02 5.35
C ALA A 2 -15.20 18.58 4.00
N GLU A 3 -15.19 19.47 3.01
CA GLU A 3 -15.47 19.02 1.64
C GLU A 3 -14.30 18.16 1.19
N GLU A 4 -14.64 16.90 1.01
CA GLU A 4 -13.95 15.86 0.29
C GLU A 4 -12.99 16.40 -0.78
N ALA A 5 -11.74 15.90 -0.78
CA ALA A 5 -10.87 16.09 -1.92
C ALA A 5 -11.66 15.77 -3.21
N THR A 6 -11.76 16.76 -4.10
CA THR A 6 -12.52 16.64 -5.35
C THR A 6 -12.06 15.41 -6.11
N PHE A 7 -12.95 14.80 -6.90
CA PHE A 7 -12.63 13.60 -7.70
C PHE A 7 -11.30 13.76 -8.47
N ARG A 8 -11.05 14.94 -9.04
CA ARG A 8 -9.81 15.27 -9.75
C ARG A 8 -8.55 15.08 -8.90
N VAL A 9 -8.57 15.47 -7.63
CA VAL A 9 -7.43 15.32 -6.72
C VAL A 9 -7.22 13.84 -6.37
N LYS A 10 -8.28 13.11 -6.05
CA LYS A 10 -8.20 11.67 -5.71
C LYS A 10 -7.65 10.85 -6.87
N THR A 11 -8.12 11.12 -8.08
CA THR A 11 -7.60 10.47 -9.30
C THR A 11 -6.14 10.86 -9.52
N GLY A 12 -5.78 12.13 -9.36
CA GLY A 12 -4.38 12.57 -9.47
C GLY A 12 -3.42 11.84 -8.54
N LEU A 13 -3.82 11.58 -7.29
CA LEU A 13 -3.01 10.80 -6.35
C LEU A 13 -2.84 9.33 -6.79
N ALA A 14 -3.89 8.70 -7.31
CA ALA A 14 -3.80 7.33 -7.83
C ALA A 14 -2.92 7.25 -9.08
N GLU A 15 -2.96 8.27 -9.93
CA GLU A 15 -2.14 8.38 -11.14
C GLU A 15 -0.63 8.44 -10.82
N MET A 16 -0.24 9.00 -9.66
CA MET A 16 1.17 9.04 -9.21
C MET A 16 1.74 7.64 -8.91
N LEU A 17 0.89 6.64 -8.66
CA LEU A 17 1.32 5.27 -8.36
C LEU A 17 1.51 4.41 -9.62
N LYS A 18 1.24 4.95 -10.81
CA LYS A 18 1.34 4.22 -12.08
C LYS A 18 2.76 3.71 -12.31
N GLY A 19 2.85 2.42 -12.69
CA GLY A 19 4.13 1.76 -12.97
C GLY A 19 4.92 1.33 -11.73
N GLY A 20 4.44 1.63 -10.52
CA GLY A 20 5.03 1.16 -9.28
C GLY A 20 4.45 -0.16 -8.78
N VAL A 21 5.07 -0.71 -7.74
CA VAL A 21 4.60 -1.89 -7.00
C VAL A 21 4.18 -1.45 -5.60
N ILE A 22 3.02 -1.94 -5.14
CA ILE A 22 2.56 -1.80 -3.76
C ILE A 22 2.76 -3.14 -3.06
N MET A 23 3.48 -3.16 -1.93
CA MET A 23 3.82 -4.39 -1.22
C MET A 23 3.04 -4.54 0.09
N ASP A 24 2.55 -5.75 0.35
CA ASP A 24 1.94 -6.15 1.63
C ASP A 24 3.02 -6.25 2.72
N VAL A 25 2.80 -5.61 3.88
CA VAL A 25 3.72 -5.62 5.02
C VAL A 25 2.97 -5.78 6.34
N VAL A 26 3.57 -6.49 7.30
CA VAL A 26 2.96 -6.69 8.65
C VAL A 26 3.75 -6.05 9.79
N ASP A 27 4.94 -5.51 9.52
CA ASP A 27 5.79 -4.84 10.49
C ASP A 27 6.63 -3.71 9.86
N ALA A 28 7.31 -2.94 10.70
CA ALA A 28 8.11 -1.79 10.27
C ALA A 28 9.38 -2.19 9.52
N ASP A 29 9.92 -3.39 9.73
CA ASP A 29 11.15 -3.83 9.07
C ASP A 29 10.84 -4.30 7.63
N GLN A 30 9.71 -4.98 7.42
CA GLN A 30 9.19 -5.26 6.07
C GLN A 30 8.90 -3.98 5.29
N ALA A 31 8.38 -2.93 5.94
CA ALA A 31 8.16 -1.63 5.30
C ALA A 31 9.45 -1.00 4.79
N LYS A 32 10.54 -1.04 5.58
CA LYS A 32 11.87 -0.55 5.15
C LYS A 32 12.41 -1.37 3.98
N ILE A 33 12.29 -2.71 4.03
CA ILE A 33 12.73 -3.58 2.94
C ILE A 33 11.95 -3.28 1.65
N ALA A 34 10.64 -3.03 1.74
CA ALA A 34 9.82 -2.68 0.59
C ALA A 34 10.23 -1.33 -0.04
N GLU A 35 10.50 -0.32 0.79
CA GLU A 35 11.02 0.98 0.34
C GLU A 35 12.39 0.82 -0.34
N ASP A 36 13.32 0.10 0.28
CA ASP A 36 14.66 -0.17 -0.27
C ASP A 36 14.60 -0.96 -1.59
N ALA A 37 13.60 -1.83 -1.76
CA ALA A 37 13.34 -2.59 -2.99
C ALA A 37 12.68 -1.76 -4.10
N GLY A 38 12.31 -0.50 -3.83
CA GLY A 38 11.70 0.42 -4.78
C GLY A 38 10.16 0.32 -4.89
N ALA A 39 9.48 -0.16 -3.85
CA ALA A 39 8.02 -0.09 -3.80
C ALA A 39 7.54 1.38 -3.79
N CYS A 40 6.50 1.70 -4.55
CA CYS A 40 5.93 3.06 -4.57
C CYS A 40 5.03 3.35 -3.37
N ALA A 41 4.50 2.30 -2.74
CA ALA A 41 3.73 2.35 -1.51
C ALA A 41 3.76 0.99 -0.80
N VAL A 42 3.30 0.96 0.45
CA VAL A 42 3.09 -0.28 1.23
C VAL A 42 1.64 -0.40 1.68
N MET A 43 1.15 -1.64 1.77
CA MET A 43 -0.15 -2.00 2.33
C MET A 43 0.06 -2.67 3.70
N ALA A 44 -0.29 -1.96 4.76
CA ALA A 44 -0.16 -2.47 6.13
C ALA A 44 -1.31 -3.42 6.47
N LEU A 45 -0.97 -4.62 6.95
CA LEU A 45 -1.89 -5.69 7.27
C LEU A 45 -1.52 -6.31 8.62
N GLU A 46 -2.49 -6.93 9.30
CA GLU A 46 -2.19 -7.73 10.49
C GLU A 46 -1.53 -9.07 10.13
N ARG A 47 -1.90 -9.64 8.98
CA ARG A 47 -1.40 -10.92 8.45
C ARG A 47 -1.40 -10.87 6.92
N VAL A 48 -0.41 -11.50 6.30
CA VAL A 48 -0.36 -11.60 4.83
C VAL A 48 -1.39 -12.62 4.31
N PRO A 49 -1.89 -12.47 3.06
CA PRO A 49 -2.90 -13.38 2.50
C PRO A 49 -2.50 -14.85 2.51
N ALA A 50 -1.21 -15.15 2.40
CA ALA A 50 -0.70 -16.52 2.47
C ALA A 50 -0.92 -17.16 3.85
N ASP A 51 -0.80 -16.40 4.94
CA ASP A 51 -1.03 -16.91 6.28
C ASP A 51 -2.52 -17.09 6.57
N ILE A 52 -3.35 -16.16 6.09
CA ILE A 52 -4.82 -16.29 6.17
C ILE A 52 -5.30 -17.59 5.50
N ARG A 53 -4.67 -17.99 4.39
CA ARG A 53 -5.01 -19.23 3.66
C ARG A 53 -4.56 -20.52 4.35
N LYS A 54 -3.57 -20.48 5.24
CA LYS A 54 -3.10 -21.68 5.97
C LYS A 54 -4.03 -22.09 7.10
N ASP A 55 -4.82 -21.14 7.62
CA ASP A 55 -5.72 -21.35 8.74
C ASP A 55 -7.10 -21.92 8.32
N GLY A 56 -7.35 -22.11 7.02
CA GLY A 56 -8.63 -22.52 6.45
C GLY A 56 -8.59 -23.82 5.65
#